data_AF-A0A2V5TFH4-F1
#
_entry.id   AF-A0A2V5TFH4-F1
#
_cell.length_a   1.000
_cell.length_b   1.000
_cell.length_c   1.000
_cell.angle_alpha   90.00
_cell.angle_beta   90.00
_cell.angle_gamma   90.00
#
_symmetry.space_group_name_H-M   'P 1'
#
loop_
_entity.id
_entity.type
_entity.pdbx_description
1 polymer ?
#
loop_
_entity_poly.entity_id
_entity_poly.type
_entity_poly.pdbx_seq_one_letter_code
_entity_poly.pdbx_strand_id
1 'polypeptide(L)'
;ILFTAHCCENEPRVISAFVVDLYAEASRNPQMAELVHDVLKTAMDGVTELIARAPETQNATHGLSPTELSELIFAVARGMLMFDVLRPQEMTAAERRERQLEVTRRLWRLLFKAEGELAYA
;
A
#
# COMPACT_ATOMS: atom_id res chain seq x y z
N ILE A 1 0.05 8.92 12.95
CA ILE A 1 0.93 8.96 14.14
C ILE A 1 2.30 8.48 13.71
N LEU A 2 3.34 9.28 13.92
CA LEU A 2 4.73 8.95 13.58
C LEU A 2 5.45 8.56 14.88
N PHE A 3 6.16 7.45 14.88
CA PHE A 3 6.95 7.00 16.02
C PHE A 3 8.43 7.01 15.64
N THR A 4 9.27 7.39 16.59
CA THR A 4 10.73 7.39 16.41
C THR A 4 11.25 6.09 16.99
N ALA A 5 11.80 5.22 16.14
CA ALA A 5 12.48 4.02 16.59
C ALA A 5 14.00 4.28 16.68
N HIS A 6 14.60 3.85 17.80
CA HIS A 6 16.05 3.79 17.98
C HIS A 6 16.49 2.35 17.83
N CYS A 7 17.21 2.04 16.74
CA CYS A 7 17.75 0.69 16.57
C CYS A 7 19.08 0.51 17.34
N CYS A 8 19.91 1.56 17.50
CA CYS A 8 21.14 1.61 18.33
C CYS A 8 21.55 3.07 18.63
N GLU A 9 22.49 3.31 19.57
CA GLU A 9 23.00 4.66 19.93
C GLU A 9 23.60 5.44 18.75
N ASN A 10 24.13 4.75 17.74
CA ASN A 10 24.84 5.34 16.59
C ASN A 10 24.09 5.22 15.24
N GLU A 11 22.85 4.73 15.23
CA GLU A 11 22.09 4.55 13.99
C GLU A 11 21.15 5.73 13.66
N PRO A 12 20.87 6.00 12.37
CA PRO A 12 20.01 7.09 11.97
C PRO A 12 18.58 6.89 12.53
N ARG A 13 18.02 7.96 13.10
CA ARG A 13 16.65 7.96 13.64
C ARG A 13 15.65 7.63 12.54
N VAL A 14 14.98 6.49 12.66
CA VAL A 14 13.90 6.11 11.74
C VAL A 14 12.60 6.65 12.30
N ILE A 15 12.04 7.65 11.63
CA ILE A 15 10.70 8.16 11.91
C ILE A 15 9.73 7.35 11.05
N SER A 16 9.06 6.41 11.69
CA SER A 16 8.21 5.43 11.03
C SER A 16 6.73 5.79 11.19
N ALA A 17 5.91 5.48 10.19
CA ALA A 17 4.46 5.49 10.38
C ALA A 17 4.08 4.39 11.39
N PHE A 18 3.11 4.64 12.27
CA PHE A 18 2.57 3.64 13.23
C PHE A 18 2.35 2.26 12.60
N VAL A 19 1.90 2.24 11.35
CA VAL A 19 1.65 1.01 10.59
C VAL A 19 2.94 0.18 10.39
N VAL A 20 4.09 0.80 10.16
CA VAL A 20 5.35 0.07 9.95
C VAL A 20 5.96 -0.40 11.27
N ASP A 21 5.81 0.36 12.35
CA ASP A 21 6.17 -0.10 13.70
C ASP A 21 5.28 -1.28 14.13
N LEU A 22 3.99 -1.22 13.81
CA LEU A 22 3.03 -2.30 14.00
C LEU A 22 3.43 -3.58 13.22
N TYR A 23 3.90 -3.44 11.97
CA TYR A 23 4.45 -4.57 11.21
C TYR A 23 5.74 -5.12 11.83
N ALA A 24 6.61 -4.26 12.36
CA ALA A 24 7.81 -4.69 13.05
C ALA A 24 7.48 -5.45 14.35
N GLU A 25 6.52 -4.97 15.13
CA GLU A 25 6.03 -5.66 16.34
C GLU A 25 5.35 -6.99 16.01
N ALA A 26 4.51 -7.02 14.97
CA ALA A 26 3.89 -8.25 14.47
C ALA A 26 4.92 -9.34 14.09
N SER A 27 6.14 -8.97 13.67
CA SER A 27 7.19 -9.96 13.38
C SER A 27 7.73 -10.69 14.62
N ARG A 28 7.50 -10.15 15.81
CA ARG A 28 8.06 -10.64 17.09
C ARG A 28 6.98 -11.08 18.08
N ASN A 29 5.72 -10.69 17.84
CA ASN A 29 4.59 -10.93 18.72
C ASN A 29 3.45 -11.63 17.97
N PRO A 30 3.20 -12.94 18.23
CA PRO A 30 2.20 -13.73 17.51
C PRO A 30 0.77 -13.19 17.59
N GLN A 31 0.37 -12.61 18.73
CA GLN A 31 -0.98 -12.05 18.89
C GLN A 31 -1.16 -10.79 18.04
N MET A 32 -0.12 -9.96 17.98
CA MET A 32 -0.11 -8.80 17.10
C MET A 32 -0.06 -9.22 15.63
N ALA A 33 0.64 -10.31 15.29
CA ALA A 33 0.67 -10.86 13.95
C ALA A 33 -0.72 -11.28 13.47
N GLU A 34 -1.47 -11.98 14.32
CA GLU A 34 -2.85 -12.42 14.04
C GLU A 34 -3.78 -11.21 13.85
N LEU A 35 -3.70 -10.22 14.75
CA LEU A 35 -4.49 -8.99 14.62
C LEU A 35 -4.19 -8.23 13.32
N VAL A 36 -2.91 -8.05 12.99
CA VAL A 36 -2.49 -7.35 11.76
C VAL A 36 -2.97 -8.13 10.54
N HIS A 37 -2.82 -9.45 10.55
CA HIS A 37 -3.32 -10.32 9.49
C HIS A 37 -4.83 -10.14 9.27
N ASP A 38 -5.63 -10.20 10.34
CA ASP A 38 -7.09 -10.14 10.24
C ASP A 38 -7.58 -8.78 9.76
N VAL A 39 -6.95 -7.69 10.20
CA VAL A 39 -7.27 -6.34 9.73
C VAL A 39 -6.94 -6.19 8.25
N LEU A 40 -5.76 -6.65 7.81
CA LEU A 40 -5.35 -6.56 6.41
C LEU A 40 -6.22 -7.44 5.52
N LYS A 41 -6.53 -8.66 5.97
CA LYS A 41 -7.42 -9.57 5.28
C LYS A 41 -8.81 -8.96 5.14
N THR A 42 -9.39 -8.44 6.21
CA THR A 42 -10.71 -7.77 6.18
C THR A 42 -10.72 -6.59 5.21
N ALA A 43 -9.69 -5.75 5.25
CA ALA A 43 -9.58 -4.61 4.34
C ALA A 43 -9.44 -5.05 2.87
N MET A 44 -8.64 -6.08 2.61
CA MET A 44 -8.44 -6.62 1.27
C MET A 44 -9.69 -7.32 0.74
N ASP A 45 -10.41 -8.07 1.58
CA ASP A 45 -11.68 -8.70 1.23
C ASP A 45 -12.72 -7.62 0.85
N GLY A 46 -12.80 -6.51 1.60
CA GLY A 46 -13.68 -5.37 1.26
C GLY A 46 -13.30 -4.69 -0.06
N VAL A 47 -12.01 -4.47 -0.32
CA VAL A 47 -11.55 -3.90 -1.61
C VAL A 47 -11.81 -4.87 -2.77
N THR A 48 -11.62 -6.17 -2.55
CA THR A 48 -11.91 -7.22 -3.53
C THR A 48 -13.38 -7.21 -3.91
N GLU A 49 -14.27 -7.10 -2.92
CA GLU A 49 -15.72 -7.00 -3.15
C GLU A 49 -16.09 -5.74 -3.92
N LEU A 50 -15.46 -4.60 -3.60
CA LEU A 50 -15.67 -3.36 -4.35
C LEU A 50 -15.25 -3.48 -5.81
N ILE A 51 -14.08 -4.10 -6.08
CA ILE A 51 -13.61 -4.35 -7.45
C ILE A 51 -14.57 -5.31 -8.16
N ALA A 52 -14.98 -6.40 -7.54
CA ALA A 52 -15.89 -7.37 -8.16
C ALA A 52 -17.23 -6.76 -8.61
N ARG A 53 -17.69 -5.70 -7.93
CA ARG A 53 -18.93 -4.98 -8.24
C ARG A 53 -18.72 -3.78 -9.18
N ALA A 54 -17.48 -3.38 -9.41
CA ALA A 54 -17.16 -2.20 -10.21
C ALA A 54 -17.40 -2.48 -11.71
N PRO A 55 -18.11 -1.59 -12.44
CA PRO A 55 -18.30 -1.75 -13.88
C PRO A 55 -16.99 -1.73 -14.66
N GLU A 56 -15.97 -1.04 -14.13
CA GLU A 56 -14.63 -0.95 -14.70
C GLU A 56 -13.88 -2.28 -14.73
N THR A 57 -14.32 -3.28 -13.95
CA THR A 57 -13.70 -4.62 -13.92
C THR A 57 -13.89 -5.38 -15.24
N GLN A 58 -14.87 -4.99 -16.06
CA GLN A 58 -14.98 -5.48 -17.43
C GLN A 58 -13.80 -5.05 -18.31
N ASN A 59 -13.14 -3.96 -17.94
CA ASN A 59 -11.96 -3.39 -18.59
C ASN A 59 -10.68 -3.67 -17.80
N ALA A 60 -10.71 -4.58 -16.82
CA ALA A 60 -9.52 -4.99 -16.09
C ALA A 60 -8.49 -5.55 -17.09
N THR A 61 -7.33 -4.90 -17.15
CA THR A 61 -6.28 -5.23 -18.11
C THR A 61 -5.77 -6.66 -17.81
N HIS A 62 -5.50 -7.44 -18.86
CA HIS A 62 -4.92 -8.78 -18.78
C HIS A 62 -5.77 -9.88 -18.11
N GLY A 63 -7.07 -9.66 -17.89
CA GLY A 63 -7.97 -10.71 -17.38
C GLY A 63 -7.72 -11.10 -15.93
N LEU A 64 -7.10 -10.22 -15.14
CA LEU A 64 -6.89 -10.42 -13.71
C LEU A 64 -8.22 -10.48 -12.95
N SER A 65 -8.30 -11.41 -12.00
CA SER A 65 -9.43 -11.52 -11.09
C SER A 65 -9.48 -10.35 -10.08
N PRO A 66 -10.65 -10.06 -9.48
CA PRO A 66 -10.76 -9.07 -8.41
C PRO A 66 -9.78 -9.28 -7.25
N THR A 67 -9.47 -10.55 -6.93
CA THR A 67 -8.50 -10.91 -5.89
C THR A 67 -7.08 -10.53 -6.30
N GLU A 68 -6.66 -10.88 -7.52
CA GLU A 68 -5.31 -10.52 -8.00
C GLU A 68 -5.14 -8.99 -8.10
N LEU A 69 -6.20 -8.28 -8.50
CA LEU A 69 -6.20 -6.82 -8.54
C LEU A 69 -6.07 -6.21 -7.14
N SER A 70 -6.78 -6.73 -6.14
CA SER A 70 -6.69 -6.23 -4.77
C SER A 70 -5.32 -6.53 -4.16
N GLU A 71 -4.76 -7.71 -4.41
CA GLU A 71 -3.40 -8.07 -3.97
C GLU A 71 -2.35 -7.11 -4.53
N LEU A 72 -2.43 -6.74 -5.82
CA LEU A 72 -1.54 -5.76 -6.44
C LEU A 72 -1.66 -4.38 -5.80
N ILE A 73 -2.88 -3.91 -5.53
CA ILE A 73 -3.13 -2.64 -4.85
C ILE A 73 -2.49 -2.63 -3.46
N PHE A 74 -2.69 -3.70 -2.68
CA PHE A 74 -2.12 -3.82 -1.33
C PHE A 74 -0.60 -3.99 -1.34
N ALA A 75 -0.03 -4.65 -2.35
CA ALA A 75 1.42 -4.75 -2.52
C ALA A 75 2.04 -3.37 -2.78
N VAL A 76 1.45 -2.57 -3.67
CA VAL A 76 1.91 -1.20 -3.96
C VAL A 76 1.75 -0.30 -2.74
N ALA A 77 0.62 -0.36 -2.03
CA ALA A 77 0.40 0.43 -0.82
C ALA A 77 1.44 0.12 0.28
N ARG A 78 1.74 -1.16 0.51
CA ARG A 78 2.79 -1.58 1.46
C ARG A 78 4.18 -1.14 1.01
N GLY A 79 4.48 -1.27 -0.29
CA GLY A 79 5.74 -0.78 -0.87
C GLY A 79 5.93 0.71 -0.68
N MET A 80 4.86 1.51 -0.85
CA MET A 80 4.88 2.96 -0.61
C MET A 80 5.12 3.30 0.85
N LEU A 81 4.49 2.58 1.79
CA LEU A 81 4.75 2.74 3.22
C LEU A 81 6.21 2.46 3.57
N MET A 82 6.79 1.39 3.02
CA MET A 82 8.20 1.06 3.23
C MET A 82 9.12 2.12 2.61
N PHE A 83 8.80 2.58 1.41
CA PHE A 83 9.55 3.65 0.73
C PHE A 83 9.58 4.95 1.55
N ASP A 84 8.44 5.33 2.15
CA ASP A 84 8.34 6.51 3.01
C ASP A 84 9.17 6.38 4.30
N VAL A 85 9.41 5.17 4.77
CA VAL A 85 10.28 4.90 5.93
C VAL A 85 11.76 4.95 5.56
N LEU A 86 12.12 4.45 4.36
CA LEU A 86 13.51 4.41 3.90
C LEU A 86 14.01 5.76 3.36
N ARG A 87 13.13 6.64 2.89
CA ARG A 87 13.52 7.98 2.42
C ARG A 87 13.67 8.93 3.62
N PRO A 88 14.77 9.71 3.68
CA PRO A 88 14.90 10.82 4.62
C PRO A 88 13.69 11.76 4.52
N GLN A 89 13.31 12.38 5.65
CA GLN A 89 12.14 13.25 5.80
C GLN A 89 12.25 14.59 5.05
N GLU A 90 12.59 14.56 3.77
CA GLU A 90 12.59 15.73 2.89
C GLU A 90 11.17 16.17 2.52
N MET A 91 10.21 15.23 2.58
CA MET A 91 8.81 15.47 2.24
C MET A 91 7.95 15.66 3.50
N THR A 92 7.15 16.72 3.50
CA THR A 92 6.06 16.97 4.44
C THR A 92 4.99 15.86 4.37
N ALA A 93 4.14 15.77 5.39
CA ALA A 93 3.03 14.81 5.40
C ALA A 93 2.05 15.02 4.23
N ALA A 94 1.86 16.28 3.79
CA ALA A 94 1.01 16.61 2.66
C ALA A 94 1.60 16.10 1.33
N GLU A 95 2.90 16.30 1.12
CA GLU A 95 3.60 15.84 -0.08
C GLU A 95 3.64 14.30 -0.15
N ARG A 96 3.82 13.61 0.99
CA ARG A 96 3.73 12.14 1.05
C ARG A 96 2.34 11.67 0.64
N ARG A 97 1.29 12.30 1.18
CA ARG A 97 -0.09 11.97 0.83
C ARG A 97 -0.38 12.19 -0.65
N GLU A 98 0.08 13.31 -1.22
CA GLU A 98 -0.12 13.58 -2.65
C GLU A 98 0.58 12.54 -3.51
N ARG A 99 1.83 12.17 -3.17
CA ARG A 99 2.56 11.11 -3.86
C ARG A 99 1.86 9.76 -3.78
N GLN A 100 1.36 9.39 -2.60
CA GLN A 100 0.61 8.14 -2.42
C GLN A 100 -0.66 8.14 -3.30
N LEU A 101 -1.41 9.25 -3.33
CA LEU A 101 -2.57 9.40 -4.20
C LEU A 101 -2.19 9.31 -5.68
N GLU A 102 -1.10 9.94 -6.07
CA GLU A 102 -0.60 9.89 -7.44
C GLU A 102 -0.25 8.46 -7.86
N VAL A 103 0.47 7.71 -7.02
CA VAL A 103 0.82 6.31 -7.28
C VAL A 103 -0.43 5.45 -7.39
N THR A 104 -1.39 5.58 -6.46
CA THR A 104 -2.65 4.85 -6.50
C THR A 104 -3.46 5.17 -7.77
N ARG A 105 -3.54 6.44 -8.18
CA ARG A 105 -4.21 6.86 -9.42
C ARG A 105 -3.51 6.32 -10.68
N ARG A 106 -2.18 6.25 -10.68
CA ARG A 106 -1.40 5.66 -11.79
C ARG A 106 -1.63 4.15 -11.85
N LEU A 107 -1.59 3.46 -10.71
CA LEU A 107 -1.88 2.04 -10.63
C LEU A 107 -3.30 1.73 -11.11
N TRP A 108 -4.30 2.48 -10.64
CA TRP A 108 -5.68 2.33 -11.10
C TRP A 108 -5.81 2.44 -12.62
N ARG A 109 -5.17 3.46 -13.21
CA ARG A 109 -5.12 3.60 -14.67
C ARG A 109 -4.41 2.45 -15.37
N LEU A 110 -3.40 1.82 -14.77
CA LEU A 110 -2.75 0.65 -15.38
C LEU A 110 -3.59 -0.61 -15.29
N LEU A 111 -4.36 -0.77 -14.21
CA LEU A 111 -5.15 -1.97 -13.95
C LEU A 111 -6.52 -1.97 -14.66
N PHE A 112 -7.10 -0.79 -14.91
CA PHE A 112 -8.47 -0.64 -15.40
C PHE A 112 -8.56 0.12 -16.73
N LYS A 113 -7.44 0.26 -17.46
CA LYS A 113 -7.45 0.87 -18.79
C LYS A 113 -7.83 -0.16 -19.84
N ALA A 114 -8.76 0.23 -20.71
CA ALA A 114 -9.14 -0.57 -21.86
C ALA A 114 -7.95 -0.77 -22.81
N GLU A 115 -7.73 -2.01 -23.25
CA GLU A 115 -6.71 -2.34 -24.26
C GLU A 115 -7.03 -1.58 -25.55
N GLY A 116 -6.25 -0.54 -25.85
CA GLY A 116 -6.42 0.28 -27.06
C GLY A 116 -5.78 1.68 -27.00
N GLU A 117 -5.58 2.24 -25.80
CA GLU A 117 -4.87 3.51 -25.65
C GLU A 117 -3.41 3.26 -25.23
N LEU A 118 -2.47 3.69 -26.07
CA LEU A 118 -1.04 3.65 -25.77
C LEU A 118 -0.75 4.33 -24.43
N ALA A 119 0.02 3.68 -23.55
CA ALA A 119 0.41 4.22 -22.24
C ALA A 119 1.48 5.32 -22.33
N TYR A 120 2.03 5.55 -23.53
CA TYR A 120 2.98 6.61 -23.85
C TYR A 120 2.51 7.30 -25.14
N ALA A 121 1.84 8.45 -24.98
CA ALA A 121 1.65 9.45 -26.02
C ALA A 121 1.90 10.82 -25.39
#